data_AF-A0A7S4QLS7-F1
#
_entry.id   AF-A0A7S4QLS7-F1
#
_cell.length_a   1.000
_cell.length_b   1.000
_cell.length_c   1.000
_cell.angle_alpha   90.00
_cell.angle_beta   90.00
_cell.angle_gamma   90.00
#
_symmetry.space_group_name_H-M   'P 1'
#
loop_
_entity.id
_entity.type
_entity.pdbx_description
1 polymer ?
#
loop_
_entity_poly.entity_id
_entity_poly.type
_entity_poly.pdbx_seq_one_letter_code
_entity_poly.pdbx_strand_id
1 'polypeptide(L)'
;MAKQKEGDIKLEAVYAEPIKDLKKVLKESGYKVSSKELDQLQANIIRDIQKDFDKYESDIKEDIGQNILARYLPERMLIQRGVKSDKQVNAALDLIKDGEKFDKILARTGNVREGIVGGSTFNTAAAGKLLDEDEFAAKFSLKW
;
A
#
# COMPACT_ATOMS: atom_id res chain seq x y z
N MET A 1 5.82 33.93 8.90
CA MET A 1 5.65 32.47 8.81
C MET A 1 6.94 31.81 9.26
N ALA A 2 7.00 31.32 10.49
CA ALA A 2 8.23 30.74 11.03
C ALA A 2 8.48 29.39 10.35
N LYS A 3 9.61 29.28 9.63
CA LYS A 3 10.08 28.00 9.08
C LYS A 3 10.40 27.08 10.25
N GLN A 4 9.68 25.97 10.36
CA GLN A 4 10.02 24.86 11.25
C GLN A 4 11.39 24.33 10.80
N LYS A 5 12.44 24.67 11.56
CA LYS A 5 13.78 24.10 11.37
C LYS A 5 13.80 22.76 12.08
N GLU A 6 14.28 21.74 11.36
CA GLU A 6 14.67 20.40 11.83
C GLU A 6 13.62 19.60 12.60
N GLY A 7 12.99 18.63 11.92
CA GLY A 7 12.45 17.41 12.55
C GLY A 7 11.26 17.56 13.50
N ASP A 8 10.94 18.77 13.93
CA ASP A 8 9.95 19.09 14.95
C ASP A 8 8.54 19.19 14.33
N ILE A 9 8.18 18.20 13.52
CA ILE A 9 6.79 18.04 13.08
C ILE A 9 6.02 17.65 14.33
N LYS A 10 5.27 18.60 14.89
CA LYS A 10 4.29 18.34 15.95
C LYS A 10 3.18 17.48 15.38
N LEU A 11 3.33 16.17 15.49
CA LEU A 11 2.38 15.16 15.00
C LEU A 11 0.98 15.37 15.63
N GLU A 12 0.94 15.96 16.81
CA GLU A 12 -0.25 16.28 17.58
C GLU A 12 -0.86 17.67 17.28
N ALA A 13 -0.35 18.45 16.32
CA ALA A 13 -0.76 19.85 16.12
C ALA A 13 -2.28 20.02 15.94
N VAL A 14 -2.94 19.05 15.31
CA VAL A 14 -4.40 19.05 15.11
C VAL A 14 -5.16 18.84 16.42
N TYR A 15 -4.63 18.02 17.33
CA TYR A 15 -5.29 17.62 18.57
C TYR A 15 -4.83 18.44 19.79
N ALA A 16 -3.74 19.19 19.67
CA ALA A 16 -3.15 19.96 20.76
C ALA A 16 -4.08 21.05 21.31
N GLU A 17 -4.75 21.82 20.45
CA GLU A 17 -5.67 22.89 20.87
C GLU A 17 -6.94 22.33 21.54
N PRO A 18 -7.70 21.38 20.94
CA PRO A 18 -8.88 20.81 21.58
C PRO A 18 -8.61 20.12 22.92
N ILE A 19 -7.48 19.40 23.04
CA ILE A 19 -7.10 18.73 24.30
C ILE A 19 -6.79 19.76 25.38
N LYS A 20 -6.11 20.86 25.02
CA LYS A 20 -5.78 21.95 25.96
C LYS A 20 -7.01 22.66 26.47
N ASP A 21 -7.98 22.94 25.59
CA ASP A 21 -9.25 23.57 25.96
C ASP A 21 -10.06 22.66 26.88
N LEU A 22 -10.17 21.37 26.55
CA LEU A 22 -10.86 20.39 27.39
C LEU A 22 -10.19 20.24 28.76
N LYS A 23 -8.85 20.24 28.80
CA LYS A 23 -8.07 20.19 30.03
C LYS A 23 -8.33 21.41 30.92
N LYS A 24 -8.51 22.60 30.34
CA LYS A 24 -8.84 23.82 31.08
C LYS A 24 -10.23 23.74 31.70
N VAL A 25 -11.23 23.33 30.91
CA VAL A 25 -12.63 23.18 31.38
C VAL A 25 -12.74 22.15 32.51
N LEU A 26 -12.05 21.01 32.39
CA LEU A 26 -12.06 19.96 33.42
C LEU A 26 -11.40 20.40 34.73
N LYS A 27 -10.35 21.24 34.65
CA LYS A 27 -9.72 21.81 35.85
C LYS A 27 -10.62 22.83 36.53
N GLU A 28 -11.30 23.68 35.76
CA GLU A 28 -12.24 24.68 36.27
C GLU A 28 -13.47 24.04 36.93
N SER A 29 -13.93 22.89 36.41
CA SER A 29 -15.04 22.11 36.96
C SER A 29 -14.66 21.15 38.10
N GLY A 30 -13.39 21.11 38.52
CA GLY A 30 -12.92 20.34 39.68
C GLY A 30 -12.56 18.88 39.40
N TYR A 31 -12.67 18.41 38.15
CA TYR A 31 -12.35 17.04 37.73
C TYR A 31 -10.84 16.84 37.49
N LYS A 32 -10.06 16.86 38.59
CA LYS A 32 -8.59 16.72 38.55
C LYS A 32 -8.10 15.37 38.03
N VAL A 33 -8.86 14.29 38.24
CA VAL A 33 -8.49 12.93 37.77
C VAL A 33 -8.63 12.85 36.25
N SER A 34 -9.77 13.28 35.70
CA SER A 34 -10.02 13.31 34.26
C SER A 34 -9.05 14.24 33.51
N SER A 35 -8.59 15.34 34.14
CA SER A 35 -7.53 16.17 33.57
C SER A 35 -6.19 15.45 33.41
N LYS A 36 -5.87 14.43 34.22
CA LYS A 36 -4.65 13.62 34.07
C LYS A 36 -4.81 12.56 32.98
N GLU A 37 -6.01 12.00 32.84
CA GLU A 37 -6.32 11.04 31.77
C GLU A 37 -6.15 11.67 30.38
N LEU A 38 -6.40 12.98 30.24
CA LEU A 38 -6.12 13.71 29.01
C LEU A 38 -4.64 13.76 28.63
N ASP A 39 -3.74 13.82 29.61
CA ASP A 39 -2.29 13.77 29.35
C ASP A 39 -1.89 12.38 28.82
N GLN A 40 -2.50 11.33 29.38
CA GLN A 40 -2.35 9.97 28.89
C GLN A 40 -2.89 9.80 27.46
N LEU A 41 -4.07 10.39 27.19
CA LEU A 41 -4.68 10.38 25.86
C LEU A 41 -3.80 11.08 24.83
N GLN A 42 -3.25 12.25 25.16
CA GLN A 42 -2.32 12.97 24.29
C GLN A 42 -1.09 12.10 23.96
N ALA A 43 -0.48 11.47 24.97
CA ALA A 43 0.66 10.58 24.76
C ALA A 43 0.32 9.36 23.89
N ASN A 44 -0.89 8.81 24.04
CA ASN A 44 -1.34 7.69 23.21
C ASN A 44 -1.54 8.11 21.75
N ILE A 45 -2.17 9.26 21.51
CA ILE A 45 -2.35 9.81 20.16
C ILE A 45 -1.00 10.00 19.46
N ILE A 46 -0.02 10.60 20.16
CA ILE A 46 1.32 10.79 19.59
C ILE A 46 1.96 9.46 19.22
N ARG A 47 1.86 8.46 20.10
CA ARG A 47 2.41 7.11 19.85
C ARG A 47 1.75 6.44 18.65
N ASP A 48 0.43 6.55 18.54
CA ASP A 48 -0.33 5.94 17.44
C ASP A 48 0.02 6.61 16.10
N ILE A 49 0.12 7.94 16.08
CA ILE A 49 0.54 8.68 14.88
C ILE A 49 1.98 8.32 14.48
N GLN A 50 2.91 8.21 15.43
CA GLN A 50 4.28 7.77 15.15
C GLN A 50 4.30 6.36 14.55
N LYS A 51 3.56 5.44 15.15
CA LYS A 51 3.45 4.06 14.67
C LYS A 51 2.86 3.99 13.26
N ASP A 52 1.85 4.80 12.97
CA ASP A 52 1.28 4.90 11.63
C ASP A 52 2.28 5.48 10.64
N PHE A 53 3.04 6.51 11.03
CA PHE A 53 4.07 7.08 10.19
C PHE A 53 5.16 6.05 9.84
N ASP A 54 5.62 5.28 10.81
CA ASP A 54 6.59 4.20 10.60
C ASP A 54 6.02 3.09 9.71
N LYS A 55 4.75 2.72 9.94
CA LYS A 55 4.06 1.67 9.17
C LYS A 55 3.88 2.04 7.71
N TYR A 56 3.51 3.29 7.44
CA TYR A 56 3.20 3.79 6.10
C TYR A 56 4.36 4.55 5.46
N GLU A 57 5.55 4.56 6.07
CA GLU A 57 6.72 5.33 5.61
C GLU A 57 7.05 5.03 4.14
N SER A 58 7.05 3.75 3.77
CA SER A 58 7.34 3.32 2.40
C SER A 58 6.31 3.85 1.40
N ASP A 59 5.03 3.75 1.75
CA ASP A 59 3.93 4.17 0.87
C ASP A 59 3.92 5.71 0.72
N ILE A 60 4.19 6.43 1.81
CA ILE A 60 4.33 7.90 1.81
C ILE A 60 5.50 8.34 0.91
N LYS A 61 6.67 7.69 1.02
CA LYS A 61 7.82 7.98 0.16
C LYS A 61 7.53 7.73 -1.31
N GLU A 62 6.82 6.63 -1.60
CA GLU A 62 6.42 6.30 -2.96
C GLU A 62 5.45 7.34 -3.53
N ASP A 63 4.42 7.72 -2.78
CA ASP A 63 3.42 8.72 -3.19
C ASP A 63 4.04 10.11 -3.43
N ILE A 64 4.88 10.58 -2.50
CA ILE A 64 5.62 11.84 -2.69
C ILE A 64 6.54 11.74 -3.92
N GLY A 65 7.24 10.61 -4.08
CA GLY A 65 8.10 10.37 -5.24
C GLY A 65 7.33 10.35 -6.55
N GLN A 66 6.14 9.74 -6.60
CA GLN A 66 5.27 9.74 -7.77
C GLN A 66 4.77 11.14 -8.08
N ASN A 67 4.33 11.91 -7.08
CA ASN A 67 3.90 13.30 -7.24
C ASN A 67 5.00 14.23 -7.75
N ILE A 68 6.24 14.05 -7.27
CA ILE A 68 7.40 14.78 -7.78
C ILE A 68 7.63 14.41 -9.25
N LEU A 69 7.71 13.12 -9.56
CA LEU A 69 7.94 12.68 -10.93
C LEU A 69 6.80 13.09 -11.87
N ALA A 70 5.56 13.16 -11.39
CA ALA A 70 4.41 13.57 -12.20
C ALA A 70 4.52 14.98 -12.78
N ARG A 71 5.32 15.84 -12.14
CA ARG A 71 5.58 17.20 -12.65
C ARG A 71 6.63 17.24 -13.77
N TYR A 72 7.49 16.22 -13.85
CA TYR A 72 8.65 16.23 -14.74
C TYR A 72 8.63 15.14 -15.82
N LEU A 73 7.82 14.09 -15.63
CA LEU A 73 7.75 12.95 -16.54
C LEU A 73 6.38 12.84 -17.21
N PRO A 74 6.33 12.34 -18.45
CA PRO A 74 5.08 12.00 -19.11
C PRO A 74 4.31 10.88 -18.39
N GLU A 75 2.99 10.96 -18.39
CA GLU A 75 2.10 10.01 -17.69
C GLU A 75 2.38 8.54 -18.01
N ARG A 76 2.70 8.21 -19.27
CA ARG A 76 3.03 6.84 -19.69
C ARG A 76 4.18 6.21 -18.88
N MET A 77 5.19 7.01 -18.50
CA MET A 77 6.33 6.54 -17.72
C MET A 77 5.96 6.38 -16.24
N LEU A 78 5.06 7.22 -15.74
CA LEU A 78 4.54 7.11 -14.37
C LEU A 78 3.69 5.83 -14.21
N ILE A 79 2.80 5.56 -15.17
CA ILE A 79 1.98 4.35 -15.19
C ILE A 79 2.89 3.12 -15.26
N GLN A 80 3.87 3.11 -16.15
CA GLN A 80 4.81 1.98 -16.25
C GLN A 80 5.59 1.76 -14.95
N ARG A 81 5.99 2.83 -14.26
CA ARG A 81 6.65 2.74 -12.96
C ARG A 81 5.71 2.17 -11.90
N GLY A 82 4.48 2.68 -11.80
CA GLY A 82 3.49 2.23 -10.83
C GLY A 82 3.13 0.76 -11.00
N VAL A 83 2.91 0.31 -12.25
CA VAL A 83 2.63 -1.12 -12.53
C VAL A 83 3.80 -2.02 -12.15
N LYS A 84 5.05 -1.57 -12.29
CA LYS A 84 6.23 -2.34 -11.88
C LYS A 84 6.40 -2.45 -10.36
N SER A 85 6.07 -1.40 -9.60
CA SER A 85 6.18 -1.41 -8.14
C SER A 85 4.95 -1.98 -7.44
N ASP A 86 3.85 -2.20 -8.14
CA ASP A 86 2.61 -2.72 -7.57
C ASP A 86 2.78 -4.14 -7.00
N LYS A 87 2.49 -4.29 -5.71
CA LYS A 87 2.59 -5.54 -4.96
C LYS A 87 1.61 -6.61 -5.48
N GLN A 88 0.43 -6.21 -5.92
CA GLN A 88 -0.59 -7.11 -6.47
C GLN A 88 -0.19 -7.61 -7.85
N VAL A 89 0.34 -6.74 -8.70
CA VAL A 89 0.82 -7.13 -10.04
C VAL A 89 1.99 -8.10 -9.92
N ASN A 90 2.94 -7.82 -9.02
CA ASN A 90 4.07 -8.73 -8.78
C ASN A 90 3.61 -10.07 -8.20
N ALA A 91 2.68 -10.07 -7.23
CA ALA A 91 2.12 -11.32 -6.70
C ALA A 91 1.33 -12.13 -7.76
N ALA A 92 0.61 -11.46 -8.65
CA ALA A 92 -0.08 -12.11 -9.77
C ALA A 92 0.92 -12.71 -10.77
N LEU A 93 2.00 -11.99 -11.07
CA LEU A 93 3.08 -12.49 -11.92
C LEU A 93 3.76 -13.72 -11.31
N ASP A 94 4.05 -13.70 -10.01
CA ASP A 94 4.61 -14.84 -9.28
C ASP A 94 3.64 -16.04 -9.28
N LEU A 95 2.34 -15.79 -9.13
CA LEU A 95 1.32 -16.83 -9.18
C LEU A 95 1.22 -17.47 -10.57
N ILE A 96 1.27 -16.68 -11.65
CA ILE A 96 1.23 -17.19 -13.04
C ILE A 96 2.49 -17.99 -13.37
N LYS A 97 3.65 -17.60 -12.84
CA LYS A 97 4.92 -18.30 -13.06
C LYS A 97 4.94 -19.68 -12.37
N ASP A 98 4.35 -19.80 -11.18
CA ASP A 98 4.23 -21.06 -10.45
C ASP A 98 2.92 -21.80 -10.82
N GLY A 99 2.93 -22.52 -11.95
CA GLY A 99 1.78 -23.28 -12.45
C GLY A 99 1.14 -24.21 -11.40
N GLU A 100 1.93 -24.83 -10.53
CA GLU A 100 1.42 -25.68 -9.44
C GLU A 100 0.67 -24.89 -8.36
N LYS A 101 1.11 -23.67 -8.02
CA LYS A 101 0.42 -22.81 -7.05
C LYS A 101 -0.87 -22.24 -7.64
N PHE A 102 -0.82 -21.86 -8.92
CA PHE A 102 -1.98 -21.41 -9.69
C PHE A 102 -3.07 -22.48 -9.72
N ASP A 103 -2.71 -23.70 -10.14
CA ASP A 103 -3.64 -24.82 -10.21
C ASP A 103 -4.18 -25.20 -8.84
N LYS A 104 -3.37 -25.18 -7.77
CA LYS A 104 -3.84 -25.49 -6.41
C LYS A 104 -4.85 -24.46 -5.87
N ILE A 105 -4.68 -23.18 -6.19
CA ILE A 105 -5.56 -22.10 -5.73
C ILE A 105 -6.86 -22.09 -6.54
N LEU A 106 -6.78 -22.32 -7.85
CA LEU A 106 -7.96 -22.28 -8.74
C LEU A 106 -8.71 -23.62 -8.83
N ALA A 107 -8.03 -24.77 -8.81
CA ALA A 107 -8.68 -26.09 -8.81
C ALA A 107 -9.46 -26.36 -7.51
N ARG A 108 -9.12 -25.68 -6.39
CA ARG A 108 -9.94 -25.73 -5.17
C ARG A 108 -11.30 -25.03 -5.33
N THR A 109 -11.39 -24.04 -6.23
CA THR A 109 -12.64 -23.35 -6.58
C THR A 109 -13.44 -24.11 -7.63
N GLY A 110 -12.79 -24.90 -8.49
CA GLY A 110 -13.47 -25.76 -9.48
C GLY A 110 -14.28 -26.93 -8.87
N ASN A 111 -14.06 -27.27 -7.59
CA ASN A 111 -14.74 -28.38 -6.92
C ASN A 111 -15.86 -27.93 -5.95
N VAL A 112 -16.40 -26.72 -6.10
CA VAL A 112 -17.62 -26.31 -5.38
C VAL A 112 -18.85 -26.53 -6.27
N ARG A 113 -19.41 -27.73 -6.15
CA ARG A 113 -20.80 -28.12 -6.48
C ARG A 113 -21.26 -27.92 -7.94
N GLU A 114 -20.72 -28.72 -8.86
CA GLU A 114 -21.52 -29.16 -10.00
C GLU A 114 -22.26 -30.47 -9.65
N GLY A 115 -23.50 -30.31 -9.21
CA GLY A 115 -24.46 -31.38 -9.38
C GLY A 115 -24.77 -31.51 -10.87
N ILE A 116 -24.40 -32.66 -11.44
CA ILE A 116 -25.02 -33.36 -12.59
C ILE A 116 -25.69 -32.42 -13.62
N VAL A 117 -25.05 -32.20 -14.79
CA VAL A 117 -25.61 -32.48 -16.14
C VAL A 117 -24.48 -32.37 -17.19
N GLY A 118 -24.15 -33.52 -17.80
CA GLY A 118 -23.99 -33.68 -19.26
C GLY A 118 -23.01 -32.80 -20.05
N GLY A 119 -21.80 -33.33 -20.27
CA GLY A 119 -21.19 -33.50 -21.58
C GLY A 119 -20.83 -32.25 -22.42
N SER A 120 -19.54 -31.91 -22.45
CA SER A 120 -18.86 -31.60 -23.72
C SER A 120 -17.34 -31.74 -23.56
N THR A 121 -16.74 -32.62 -24.34
CA THR A 121 -15.30 -32.76 -24.52
C THR A 121 -14.75 -31.55 -25.28
N PHE A 122 -13.96 -30.70 -24.64
CA PHE A 122 -13.09 -29.76 -25.35
C PHE A 122 -11.67 -30.34 -25.41
N ASN A 123 -11.32 -30.88 -26.58
CA ASN A 123 -9.94 -31.15 -26.94
C ASN A 123 -9.23 -29.82 -27.18
N THR A 124 -8.17 -29.55 -26.42
CA THR A 124 -7.21 -28.48 -26.73
C THR A 124 -5.83 -29.11 -26.90
N ALA A 125 -5.68 -29.83 -28.00
CA ALA A 125 -4.38 -30.08 -28.60
C ALA A 125 -3.98 -28.82 -29.40
N ALA A 126 -3.26 -27.91 -28.76
CA ALA A 126 -2.48 -26.88 -29.42
C ALA A 126 -1.43 -26.36 -28.42
N ALA A 127 -0.32 -27.10 -28.32
CA ALA A 127 0.90 -26.60 -27.71
C ALA A 127 1.41 -25.44 -28.58
N GLY A 128 1.03 -24.22 -28.20
CA GLY A 128 1.59 -22.99 -28.73
C GLY A 128 3.01 -22.80 -28.21
N LYS A 129 3.96 -22.93 -29.12
CA LYS A 129 5.40 -22.68 -29.01
C LYS A 129 5.72 -21.50 -28.07
N LEU A 130 6.42 -21.78 -26.97
CA LEU A 130 7.08 -20.79 -26.12
C LEU A 130 7.99 -19.90 -26.99
N LEU A 131 7.79 -18.59 -26.91
CA LEU A 131 8.70 -17.61 -27.51
C LEU A 131 9.84 -17.39 -26.50
N ASP A 132 11.07 -17.61 -26.96
CA ASP A 132 12.30 -17.50 -26.18
C ASP A 132 12.43 -16.09 -25.57
N GLU A 133 12.61 -16.04 -24.24
CA GLU A 133 12.76 -14.80 -23.46
C GLU A 133 14.00 -13.97 -23.85
N ASP A 134 14.96 -14.59 -24.55
CA ASP A 134 16.24 -13.99 -24.93
C ASP A 134 16.13 -12.93 -26.04
N GLU A 135 15.10 -13.00 -26.91
CA GLU A 135 14.90 -11.99 -27.97
C GLU A 135 14.32 -10.67 -27.43
N PHE A 136 13.56 -10.71 -26.34
CA PHE A 136 12.95 -9.52 -25.76
C PHE A 136 14.00 -8.64 -25.05
N ALA A 137 14.96 -9.27 -24.36
CA ALA A 137 16.02 -8.56 -23.64
C ALA A 137 17.02 -7.85 -24.59
N ALA A 138 17.26 -8.41 -25.77
CA ALA A 138 18.21 -7.85 -26.75
C ALA A 138 17.72 -6.51 -27.37
N LYS A 139 16.42 -6.23 -27.36
CA LYS A 139 15.84 -5.04 -28.01
C LYS A 139 15.79 -3.78 -27.14
N PHE A 140 16.04 -3.90 -25.83
CA PHE A 140 15.90 -2.79 -24.86
C PHE A 140 17.18 -2.39 -24.14
N SER A 141 18.34 -2.92 -24.55
CA SER A 141 19.64 -2.41 -24.09
C SER A 141 20.01 -1.12 -24.84
N LEU A 142 19.42 0.00 -24.42
CA LEU A 142 19.93 1.34 -24.71
C LEU A 142 20.65 1.86 -23.47
N LYS A 143 21.99 1.84 -23.55
CA LYS A 143 22.92 2.47 -22.62
C LYS A 143 22.62 3.96 -22.47
N TRP A 144 22.50 4.41 -21.23
CA TRP A 144 22.92 5.72 -20.75
C TRP A 144 23.71 5.51 -19.46
#